data_AF-R5LRE4-F1
#
_entry.id   AF-R5LRE4-F1
#
_cell.length_a   1.000
_cell.length_b   1.000
_cell.length_c   1.000
_cell.angle_alpha   90.00
_cell.angle_beta   90.00
_cell.angle_gamma   90.00
#
_symmetry.space_group_name_H-M   'P 1'
#
loop_
_entity.id
_entity.type
_entity.pdbx_description
1 polymer ?
#
loop_
_entity_poly.entity_id
_entity_poly.type
_entity_poly.pdbx_seq_one_letter_code
_entity_poly.pdbx_strand_id
1 'polypeptide(L)'
;MSEAVNYLQVLSESLDKKIDILKQLEALTAAQKEIIDKGEFDEEAFNDNVDSKAALIDELEKLDTGFQILYDNIKNQIEGNKDRYKQEIAALQVKIKTITDLSLALQVAEQRNNVIVRNRFNSIRKDVYQAKKNREVASNYYKSMNNISSQSYFMDKKK
;
A
#
# COMPACT_ATOMS: atom_id res chain seq x y z
N MET A 1 31.55 -12.09 27.15
CA MET A 1 30.08 -11.89 27.10
C MET A 1 29.41 -13.25 27.19
N SER A 2 28.34 -13.40 27.96
CA SER A 2 27.56 -14.65 27.97
C SER A 2 26.74 -14.76 26.67
N GLU A 3 26.54 -15.98 26.18
CA GLU A 3 25.80 -16.27 24.94
C GLU A 3 24.42 -15.58 24.91
N ALA A 4 23.71 -15.59 26.04
CA ALA A 4 22.41 -14.92 26.23
C ALA A 4 22.44 -13.40 26.00
N VAL A 5 23.53 -12.70 26.32
CA VAL A 5 23.66 -11.25 26.08
C VAL A 5 23.80 -10.97 24.58
N ASN A 6 24.52 -11.84 23.86
CA ASN A 6 24.63 -11.73 22.40
C ASN A 6 23.27 -11.95 21.73
N TYR A 7 22.52 -12.99 22.13
CA TYR A 7 21.18 -13.22 21.59
C TYR A 7 20.18 -12.09 21.91
N LEU A 8 20.21 -11.53 23.12
CA LEU A 8 19.38 -10.37 23.48
C LEU A 8 19.70 -9.14 22.63
N GLN A 9 20.99 -8.93 22.34
CA GLN A 9 21.41 -7.86 21.43
C GLN A 9 20.86 -8.09 20.02
N VAL A 10 20.99 -9.30 19.47
CA VAL A 10 20.44 -9.64 18.14
C VAL A 10 18.92 -9.49 18.10
N LEU A 11 18.20 -9.86 19.17
CA LEU A 11 16.76 -9.61 19.27
C LEU A 11 16.45 -8.11 19.25
N SER A 12 17.22 -7.29 19.97
CA SER A 12 17.04 -5.85 19.95
C SER A 12 17.27 -5.26 18.56
N GLU A 13 18.34 -5.67 17.88
CA GLU A 13 18.65 -5.24 16.51
C GLU A 13 17.56 -5.68 15.52
N SER A 14 16.98 -6.88 15.70
CA SER A 14 15.82 -7.33 14.92
C SER A 14 14.61 -6.43 15.13
N LEU A 15 14.30 -6.02 16.37
CA LEU A 15 13.21 -5.10 16.65
C LEU A 15 13.47 -3.70 16.06
N ASP A 16 14.71 -3.20 16.11
CA ASP A 16 15.07 -1.91 15.51
C ASP A 16 14.85 -1.93 13.98
N LYS A 17 15.26 -3.00 13.31
CA LYS A 17 14.97 -3.17 11.87
C LYS A 17 13.48 -3.18 11.57
N LYS A 18 12.67 -3.87 12.38
CA LYS A 18 11.19 -3.85 12.22
C LYS A 18 10.62 -2.45 12.35
N ILE A 19 11.10 -1.66 13.33
CA ILE A 19 10.68 -0.26 13.49
C ILE A 19 11.02 0.56 12.25
N ASP A 20 12.22 0.39 11.69
CA ASP A 20 12.65 1.13 10.51
C ASP A 20 11.86 0.72 9.25
N ILE A 21 11.53 -0.55 9.09
CA ILE A 21 10.64 -1.03 8.02
C ILE A 21 9.24 -0.43 8.17
N LEU A 22 8.68 -0.39 9.38
CA LEU A 22 7.35 0.19 9.62
C LEU A 22 7.31 1.69 9.29
N LYS A 23 8.37 2.44 9.61
CA LYS A 23 8.49 3.86 9.21
C LYS A 23 8.59 4.04 7.70
N GLN A 24 9.32 3.15 7.02
CA GLN A 24 9.39 3.17 5.55
C GLN A 24 8.03 2.86 4.93
N LEU A 25 7.30 1.89 5.46
CA LEU A 25 5.93 1.60 5.04
C LEU A 25 5.02 2.81 5.24
N GLU A 26 5.08 3.48 6.39
CA GLU A 26 4.32 4.72 6.65
C GLU A 26 4.63 5.81 5.61
N ALA A 27 5.91 6.02 5.28
CA ALA A 27 6.32 6.97 4.25
C ALA A 27 5.78 6.58 2.86
N LEU A 28 5.83 5.30 2.50
CA LEU A 28 5.26 4.80 1.24
C LEU A 28 3.73 4.93 1.21
N THR A 29 3.04 4.72 2.33
CA THR A 29 1.59 4.95 2.46
C THR A 29 1.27 6.42 2.20
N ALA A 30 2.03 7.34 2.80
CA ALA A 30 1.87 8.77 2.58
C ALA A 30 2.13 9.16 1.11
N ALA A 31 3.23 8.66 0.52
CA ALA A 31 3.57 8.91 -0.89
C ALA A 31 2.52 8.35 -1.86
N GLN A 32 1.94 7.18 -1.56
CA GLN A 32 0.86 6.60 -2.37
C GLN A 32 -0.34 7.55 -2.45
N LYS A 33 -0.69 8.21 -1.35
CA LYS A 33 -1.76 9.19 -1.32
C LYS A 33 -1.48 10.35 -2.27
N GLU A 34 -0.24 10.87 -2.27
CA GLU A 34 0.17 11.94 -3.20
C GLU A 34 0.09 11.50 -4.66
N ILE A 35 0.49 10.26 -4.98
CA ILE A 35 0.37 9.68 -6.33
C ILE A 35 -1.10 9.64 -6.76
N ILE A 36 -2.00 9.26 -5.85
CA ILE A 36 -3.45 9.17 -6.14
C ILE A 36 -4.09 10.56 -6.29
N ASP A 37 -3.63 11.55 -5.54
CA ASP A 37 -4.17 12.90 -5.53
C ASP A 37 -3.66 13.76 -6.71
N LYS A 38 -2.63 13.32 -7.45
CA LYS A 38 -2.15 13.99 -8.68
C LYS A 38 -3.25 14.12 -9.74
N GLY A 39 -3.21 15.21 -10.52
CA GLY A 39 -4.18 15.48 -11.57
C GLY A 39 -4.22 14.38 -12.65
N GLU A 40 -3.06 13.99 -13.15
CA GLU A 40 -2.88 12.82 -14.01
C GLU A 40 -2.44 11.62 -13.17
N PHE A 41 -3.08 10.47 -13.36
CA PHE A 41 -2.76 9.26 -12.59
C PHE A 41 -1.52 8.59 -13.17
N ASP A 42 -0.47 8.53 -12.34
CA ASP A 42 0.80 7.91 -12.67
C ASP A 42 0.77 6.43 -12.26
N GLU A 43 0.44 5.55 -13.21
CA GLU A 43 0.27 4.11 -12.98
C GLU A 43 1.61 3.42 -12.65
N GLU A 44 2.70 3.83 -13.28
CA GLU A 44 4.03 3.29 -13.03
C GLU A 44 4.49 3.61 -11.60
N ALA A 45 4.41 4.89 -11.20
CA ALA A 45 4.75 5.27 -9.84
C ALA A 45 3.85 4.60 -8.79
N PHE A 46 2.57 4.35 -9.11
CA PHE A 46 1.68 3.62 -8.22
C PHE A 46 2.10 2.15 -8.05
N ASN A 47 2.44 1.47 -9.16
CA ASN A 47 2.88 0.07 -9.12
C ASN A 47 4.21 -0.06 -8.37
N ASP A 48 5.20 0.80 -8.64
CA ASP A 48 6.48 0.81 -7.94
C ASP A 48 6.32 1.01 -6.43
N ASN A 49 5.38 1.88 -6.04
CA ASN A 49 5.03 2.11 -4.63
C ASN A 49 4.45 0.84 -3.99
N VAL A 50 3.53 0.15 -4.67
CA VAL A 50 2.93 -1.11 -4.18
C VAL A 50 3.98 -2.21 -4.06
N ASP A 51 4.83 -2.37 -5.07
CA ASP A 51 5.90 -3.38 -5.09
C ASP A 51 6.93 -3.13 -3.99
N SER A 52 7.29 -1.87 -3.76
CA SER A 52 8.18 -1.48 -2.66
C SER A 52 7.59 -1.83 -1.29
N LYS A 53 6.28 -1.61 -1.09
CA LYS A 53 5.59 -2.02 0.15
C LYS A 53 5.59 -3.55 0.31
N ALA A 54 5.33 -4.29 -0.77
CA ALA A 54 5.33 -5.75 -0.74
C ALA A 54 6.70 -6.30 -0.32
N ALA A 55 7.79 -5.79 -0.90
CA ALA A 55 9.14 -6.21 -0.53
C ALA A 55 9.47 -5.95 0.95
N LEU A 56 9.03 -4.81 1.50
CA LEU A 56 9.20 -4.47 2.91
C LEU A 56 8.37 -5.37 3.84
N ILE A 57 7.14 -5.74 3.42
CA ILE A 57 6.31 -6.69 4.17
C ILE A 57 6.96 -8.07 4.21
N ASP A 58 7.48 -8.55 3.08
CA ASP A 58 8.22 -9.82 3.02
C ASP A 58 9.46 -9.83 3.93
N GLU A 59 10.16 -8.69 4.03
CA GLU A 59 11.28 -8.53 4.96
C GLU A 59 10.81 -8.55 6.42
N LEU A 60 9.70 -7.89 6.72
CA LEU A 60 9.10 -7.87 8.06
C LEU A 60 8.73 -9.28 8.52
N GLU A 61 8.11 -10.10 7.66
CA GLU A 61 7.75 -11.49 7.94
C GLU A 61 8.97 -12.37 8.23
N LYS A 62 10.06 -12.17 7.50
CA LYS A 62 11.34 -12.87 7.74
C LYS A 62 11.94 -12.48 9.09
N LEU A 63 11.91 -11.19 9.43
CA LEU A 63 12.39 -10.71 10.73
C LEU A 63 11.51 -11.22 11.89
N ASP A 64 10.20 -11.33 11.71
CA ASP A 64 9.29 -11.94 12.69
C ASP A 64 9.62 -13.41 12.92
N THR A 65 9.80 -14.17 11.84
CA THR A 65 10.17 -15.58 11.92
C THR A 65 11.52 -15.76 12.61
N GLY A 66 12.54 -15.01 12.21
CA GLY A 66 13.88 -15.06 12.82
C GLY A 66 13.87 -14.64 14.30
N PHE A 67 13.09 -13.61 14.64
CA PHE A 67 12.92 -13.17 16.03
C PHE A 67 12.31 -14.27 16.89
N GLN A 68 11.24 -14.93 16.42
CA GLN A 68 10.56 -15.99 17.17
C GLN A 68 11.50 -17.16 17.46
N ILE A 69 12.25 -17.62 16.46
CA ILE A 69 13.24 -18.70 16.61
C ILE A 69 14.30 -18.34 17.66
N LEU A 70 14.86 -17.13 17.58
CA LEU A 70 15.88 -16.68 18.53
C LEU A 70 15.32 -16.54 19.95
N TYR A 71 14.11 -15.99 20.09
CA TYR A 71 13.45 -15.85 21.37
C TYR A 71 13.18 -17.21 22.03
N ASP A 72 12.67 -18.19 21.26
CA ASP A 72 12.39 -19.53 21.76
C ASP A 72 13.63 -20.25 22.30
N ASN A 73 14.80 -19.99 21.70
CA ASN A 73 16.07 -20.56 22.15
C ASN A 73 16.55 -20.00 23.49
N ILE A 74 16.24 -18.73 23.80
CA ILE A 74 16.78 -18.04 24.98
C ILE A 74 15.77 -17.83 26.11
N LYS A 75 14.48 -17.99 25.85
CA LYS A 75 13.41 -17.72 26.85
C LYS A 75 13.65 -18.46 28.19
N ASN A 76 14.02 -19.73 28.15
CA ASN A 76 14.26 -20.53 29.35
C ASN A 76 15.49 -20.04 30.14
N GLN A 77 16.53 -19.58 29.43
CA GLN A 77 17.75 -19.05 30.06
C GLN A 77 17.50 -17.69 30.73
N ILE A 78 16.65 -16.86 30.11
CA ILE A 78 16.26 -15.56 30.63
C ILE A 78 15.35 -15.73 31.84
N GLU A 79 14.37 -16.65 31.78
CA GLU A 79 13.42 -16.87 32.88
C GLU A 79 14.09 -17.32 34.18
N GLY A 80 15.16 -18.12 34.08
CA GLY A 80 15.94 -18.54 35.24
C GLY A 80 16.84 -17.45 35.84
N ASN A 81 17.03 -16.30 35.16
CA ASN A 81 17.95 -15.23 35.57
C ASN A 81 17.38 -13.82 35.28
N LYS A 82 16.09 -13.61 35.53
CA LYS A 82 15.39 -12.36 35.15
C LYS A 82 16.04 -11.09 35.68
N ASP A 83 16.57 -11.11 36.90
CA ASP A 83 17.22 -9.93 37.50
C ASP A 83 18.47 -9.51 36.74
N ARG A 84 19.21 -10.47 36.18
CA ARG A 84 20.43 -10.20 35.41
C ARG A 84 20.15 -9.51 34.08
N TYR A 85 19.02 -9.79 33.44
CA TYR A 85 18.67 -9.29 32.10
C TYR A 85 17.56 -8.24 32.13
N LYS A 86 17.27 -7.68 33.31
CA LYS A 86 16.10 -6.82 33.53
C LYS A 86 16.12 -5.57 32.64
N GLN A 87 17.28 -4.98 32.42
CA GLN A 87 17.41 -3.76 31.61
C GLN A 87 17.19 -4.06 30.13
N GLU A 88 17.76 -5.14 29.62
CA GLU A 88 17.63 -5.60 28.24
C GLU A 88 16.19 -6.00 27.93
N ILE A 89 15.54 -6.75 28.83
CA ILE A 89 14.12 -7.11 28.68
C ILE A 89 13.24 -5.85 28.63
N ALA A 90 13.48 -4.88 29.51
CA ALA A 90 12.73 -3.62 29.51
C ALA A 90 12.91 -2.86 28.19
N ALA A 91 14.13 -2.82 27.64
CA ALA A 91 14.39 -2.20 26.34
C ALA A 91 13.65 -2.91 25.20
N LEU A 92 13.65 -4.25 25.17
CA LEU A 92 12.89 -5.04 24.19
C LEU A 92 11.38 -4.75 24.29
N GLN A 93 10.83 -4.68 25.51
CA GLN A 93 9.41 -4.36 25.74
C GLN A 93 9.02 -2.98 25.20
N VAL A 94 9.88 -1.97 25.39
CA VAL A 94 9.66 -0.63 24.83
C VAL A 94 9.64 -0.66 23.30
N LYS A 95 10.57 -1.39 22.67
CA LYS A 95 10.61 -1.55 21.21
C LYS A 95 9.38 -2.30 20.68
N ILE A 96 8.96 -3.39 21.35
CA ILE A 96 7.74 -4.12 20.99
C ILE A 96 6.52 -3.21 21.07
N LYS A 97 6.38 -2.41 22.13
CA LYS A 97 5.30 -1.43 22.23
C LYS A 97 5.33 -0.43 21.07
N THR A 98 6.51 0.09 20.74
CA THR A 98 6.69 1.02 19.61
C THR A 98 6.27 0.39 18.29
N ILE A 99 6.63 -0.87 18.05
CA ILE A 99 6.19 -1.65 16.88
C ILE A 99 4.67 -1.79 16.86
N THR A 100 4.04 -2.15 17.97
CA THR A 100 2.58 -2.26 18.06
C THR A 100 1.89 -0.94 17.73
N ASP A 101 2.36 0.17 18.30
CA ASP A 101 1.79 1.50 18.08
C ASP A 101 1.93 1.92 16.60
N LEU A 102 3.11 1.71 15.99
CA LEU A 102 3.35 1.99 14.57
C LEU A 102 2.48 1.12 13.65
N SER A 103 2.39 -0.18 13.92
CA SER A 103 1.57 -1.11 13.12
C SER A 103 0.09 -0.74 13.15
N LEU A 104 -0.44 -0.34 14.30
CA LEU A 104 -1.83 0.11 14.41
C LEU A 104 -2.07 1.41 13.63
N ALA A 105 -1.16 2.37 13.74
CA ALA A 105 -1.23 3.62 13.00
C ALA A 105 -1.17 3.38 11.48
N LEU A 106 -0.22 2.55 11.04
CA LEU A 106 -0.05 2.15 9.65
C LEU A 106 -1.29 1.45 9.09
N GLN A 107 -1.89 0.53 9.85
CA GLN A 107 -3.11 -0.17 9.44
C GLN A 107 -4.27 0.80 9.20
N VAL A 108 -4.45 1.80 10.08
CA VAL A 108 -5.47 2.84 9.90
C VAL A 108 -5.17 3.70 8.67
N ALA A 109 -3.90 4.06 8.46
CA ALA A 109 -3.49 4.82 7.29
C ALA A 109 -3.75 4.06 5.97
N GLU A 110 -3.37 2.78 5.91
CA GLU A 110 -3.60 1.90 4.76
C GLU A 110 -5.09 1.67 4.47
N GLN A 111 -5.93 1.51 5.50
CA GLN A 111 -7.38 1.43 5.32
C GLN A 111 -7.95 2.69 4.65
N ARG A 112 -7.51 3.87 5.10
CA ARG A 112 -7.91 5.15 4.48
C ARG A 112 -7.40 5.24 3.05
N ASN A 113 -6.15 4.84 2.81
CA ASN A 113 -5.54 4.89 1.49
C ASN A 113 -6.28 3.99 0.50
N ASN A 114 -6.61 2.75 0.90
CA ASN A 114 -7.36 1.81 0.08
C ASN A 114 -8.73 2.37 -0.37
N VAL A 115 -9.41 3.13 0.49
CA VAL A 115 -10.66 3.81 0.09
C VAL A 115 -10.41 4.84 -1.00
N ILE A 116 -9.36 5.67 -0.84
CA ILE A 116 -9.00 6.71 -1.81
C ILE A 116 -8.57 6.08 -3.15
N VAL A 117 -7.72 5.06 -3.11
CA VAL A 117 -7.30 4.24 -4.26
C VAL A 117 -8.51 3.73 -5.03
N ARG A 118 -9.45 3.05 -4.36
CA ARG A 118 -10.65 2.49 -4.99
C ARG A 118 -11.50 3.57 -5.65
N ASN A 119 -11.68 4.71 -4.98
CA ASN A 119 -12.44 5.83 -5.53
C ASN A 119 -11.79 6.39 -6.79
N ARG A 120 -10.46 6.54 -6.80
CA ARG A 120 -9.70 7.02 -7.96
C ARG A 120 -9.87 6.08 -9.15
N PHE A 121 -9.63 4.78 -8.96
CA PHE A 121 -9.80 3.80 -10.04
C PHE A 121 -11.24 3.77 -10.59
N ASN A 122 -12.24 3.90 -9.72
CA ASN A 122 -13.63 4.01 -10.14
C ASN A 122 -13.89 5.27 -10.98
N SER A 123 -13.28 6.40 -10.64
CA SER A 123 -13.35 7.64 -11.45
C SER A 123 -12.73 7.44 -12.82
N ILE A 124 -11.48 6.94 -12.87
CA ILE A 124 -10.77 6.67 -14.12
C ILE A 124 -11.60 5.76 -15.05
N ARG A 125 -12.21 4.71 -14.49
CA ARG A 125 -13.07 3.80 -15.25
C ARG A 125 -14.31 4.49 -15.82
N LYS A 126 -14.93 5.40 -15.06
CA LYS A 126 -16.08 6.19 -15.54
C LYS A 126 -15.67 7.14 -16.65
N ASP A 127 -14.54 7.81 -16.53
CA ASP A 127 -14.03 8.75 -17.53
C ASP A 127 -13.73 8.03 -18.85
N VAL A 128 -13.10 6.86 -18.79
CA VAL A 128 -12.88 6.00 -19.97
C VAL A 128 -14.20 5.56 -20.61
N TYR A 129 -15.19 5.17 -19.80
CA TYR A 129 -16.51 4.77 -20.31
C TYR A 129 -17.23 5.94 -21.00
N GLN A 130 -17.24 7.12 -20.38
CA GLN A 130 -17.84 8.32 -20.96
C GLN A 130 -17.13 8.75 -22.25
N ALA A 131 -15.80 8.70 -22.29
CA ALA A 131 -15.03 8.98 -23.50
C ALA A 131 -15.40 8.04 -24.65
N LYS A 132 -15.57 6.74 -24.38
CA LYS A 132 -16.05 5.76 -25.37
C LYS A 132 -17.46 6.07 -25.86
N LYS A 133 -18.40 6.33 -24.93
CA LYS A 133 -19.79 6.69 -25.26
C LYS A 133 -19.86 7.97 -26.10
N ASN A 134 -19.10 9.00 -25.74
CA ASN A 134 -19.09 10.27 -26.47
C ASN A 134 -18.54 10.10 -27.89
N ARG A 135 -17.49 9.28 -28.08
CA ARG A 135 -16.99 8.92 -29.41
C ARG A 135 -18.03 8.17 -30.25
N GLU A 136 -18.76 7.23 -29.64
CA GLU A 136 -19.82 6.48 -30.31
C GLU A 136 -20.99 7.39 -30.72
N VAL A 137 -21.45 8.28 -29.83
CA VAL A 137 -22.51 9.26 -30.12
C VAL A 137 -22.09 10.22 -31.23
N ALA A 138 -20.86 10.75 -31.19
CA ALA A 138 -20.35 11.62 -32.25
C ALA A 138 -20.27 10.87 -33.60
N SER A 139 -19.74 9.64 -33.61
CA SER A 139 -19.69 8.80 -34.81
C SER A 139 -21.09 8.52 -35.38
N ASN A 140 -22.05 8.19 -34.52
CA ASN A 140 -23.44 7.96 -34.93
C ASN A 140 -24.09 9.25 -35.45
N TYR A 141 -23.83 10.41 -34.83
CA TYR A 141 -24.30 11.70 -35.32
C TYR A 141 -23.78 12.00 -36.73
N TYR A 142 -22.48 11.83 -36.98
CA TYR A 142 -21.90 12.01 -38.32
C TYR A 142 -22.47 11.02 -39.35
N LYS A 143 -22.67 9.74 -38.98
CA LYS A 143 -23.29 8.74 -39.86
C LYS A 143 -24.74 9.08 -40.19
N SER A 144 -25.51 9.51 -39.20
CA SER A 144 -26.90 9.94 -39.39
C SER A 144 -27.00 11.21 -40.23
N MET A 145 -26.11 12.20 -40.04
CA MET A 145 -26.08 13.41 -40.88
C MET A 145 -25.69 13.11 -42.33
N ASN A 146 -24.73 12.21 -42.54
CA ASN A 146 -24.34 11.80 -43.89
C ASN A 146 -25.48 11.04 -44.60
N ASN A 147 -26.24 10.21 -43.88
CA ASN A 147 -27.44 9.54 -44.40
C ASN A 147 -28.66 10.46 -44.58
N ILE A 148 -28.76 11.57 -43.84
CA ILE A 148 -29.79 12.59 -44.08
C ILE A 148 -29.46 13.41 -45.33
N SER A 149 -28.17 13.61 -45.66
CA SER A 149 -27.77 14.25 -46.91
C SER A 149 -28.01 13.39 -48.16
N SER A 150 -28.10 12.06 -48.01
CA SER A 150 -28.38 11.12 -49.10
C SER A 150 -29.87 10.82 -49.31
N GLN A 151 -30.75 11.18 -48.36
CA GLN A 151 -32.18 11.28 -48.62
C GLN A 151 -32.52 12.67 -49.13
N SER A 152 -32.16 12.92 -50.40
CA SER A 152 -32.81 13.96 -51.20
C SER A 152 -34.30 13.64 -51.25
N TYR A 153 -35.08 14.32 -50.41
CA TYR A 153 -36.53 14.40 -50.53
C TYR A 153 -36.83 14.93 -51.95
N PHE A 154 -37.15 14.02 -52.87
CA PHE A 154 -37.91 14.36 -54.07
C PHE A 154 -39.30 14.79 -53.62
N MET A 155 -39.40 16.03 -53.13
CA MET A 155 -40.64 16.79 -53.10
C MET A 155 -40.95 17.17 -54.54
N ASP A 156 -41.50 16.24 -55.32
CA ASP A 156 -42.14 16.60 -56.58
C ASP A 156 -43.47 17.30 -56.23
N LYS A 157 -43.45 18.63 -56.35
CA LYS A 157 -44.61 19.48 -56.22
C LYS A 157 -45.44 19.35 -57.49
N LYS A 158 -46.62 18.74 -57.36
CA LYS A 158 -47.85 18.92 -58.16
C LYS A 158 -47.68 19.52 -59.57
N LYS A 159 -48.14 18.76 -60.58
CA LYS A 159 -49.14 19.24 -61.54
C LYS A 159 -49.99 18.08 -62.05
#